data_AF-A0A7W3Z780-F1
#
_entry.id   AF-A0A7W3Z780-F1
#
_cell.length_a   1.000
_cell.length_b   1.000
_cell.length_c   1.000
_cell.angle_alpha   90.00
_cell.angle_beta   90.00
_cell.angle_gamma   90.00
#
_symmetry.space_group_name_H-M   'P 1'
#
loop_
_entity.id
_entity.type
_entity.pdbx_description
1 polymer ?
#
loop_
_entity_poly.entity_id
_entity_poly.type
_entity_poly.pdbx_seq_one_letter_code
_entity_poly.pdbx_strand_id
1 'polypeptide(L)'
;MNNFFLALCLSLCTWGITLAQEVTPKTIVVKQGEKTLVIDQKTQNITLKPERFSIEFLNKPYQDKKKLFYAAKAMLTDNSQFVNEYESMSFDDISFFSPGTGFAAPFDKNQFFPFLSEEGHQYLYYASNSDHRINKIGKQKEWDIYQWNLDGVTIDGNEIKWEDYRIGELYLYFVVDQNLNNIIDPDEHHLIRITFKK
;
A
#
# COMPACT_ATOMS: atom_id res chain seq x y z
N MET A 1 -26.01 -34.91 57.63
CA MET A 1 -26.55 -33.59 57.24
C MET A 1 -25.47 -32.84 56.48
N ASN A 2 -25.74 -32.64 55.19
CA ASN A 2 -25.33 -31.55 54.30
C ASN A 2 -23.91 -30.98 54.40
N ASN A 3 -23.11 -31.16 53.33
CA ASN A 3 -22.97 -30.10 52.31
C ASN A 3 -22.10 -30.59 51.13
N PHE A 4 -22.78 -30.92 50.04
CA PHE A 4 -22.20 -31.05 48.70
C PHE A 4 -22.02 -29.63 48.14
N PHE A 5 -20.78 -29.20 47.89
CA PHE A 5 -20.53 -28.00 47.08
C PHE A 5 -20.39 -28.42 45.62
N LEU A 6 -21.38 -28.02 44.82
CA LEU A 6 -21.41 -28.13 43.38
C LEU A 6 -20.41 -27.13 42.79
N ALA A 7 -19.36 -27.58 42.12
CA ALA A 7 -18.48 -26.73 41.33
C ALA A 7 -19.11 -26.51 39.94
N LEU A 8 -19.70 -25.34 39.73
CA LEU A 8 -20.23 -24.93 38.43
C LEU A 8 -19.08 -24.38 37.57
N CYS A 9 -18.58 -25.18 36.64
CA CYS A 9 -17.68 -24.69 35.57
C CYS A 9 -18.46 -23.80 34.62
N LEU A 10 -18.45 -22.49 34.83
CA LEU A 10 -18.82 -21.50 33.83
C LEU A 10 -17.65 -21.37 32.85
N SER A 11 -17.74 -22.10 31.73
CA SER A 11 -16.93 -21.88 30.55
C SER A 11 -17.18 -20.46 30.03
N LEU A 12 -16.26 -19.55 30.31
CA LEU A 12 -16.19 -18.26 29.63
C LEU A 12 -15.86 -18.53 28.16
N CYS A 13 -16.89 -18.54 27.31
CA CYS A 13 -16.68 -18.31 25.89
C CYS A 13 -16.04 -16.93 25.74
N THR A 14 -14.72 -16.89 25.61
CA THR A 14 -14.00 -15.69 25.20
C THR A 14 -14.33 -15.48 23.72
N TRP A 15 -15.35 -14.67 23.47
CA TRP A 15 -15.55 -14.07 22.16
C TRP A 15 -14.31 -13.21 21.91
N GLY A 16 -13.42 -13.69 21.06
CA GLY A 16 -12.31 -12.89 20.55
C GLY A 16 -12.90 -11.72 19.78
N ILE A 17 -13.06 -10.58 20.45
CA ILE A 17 -13.31 -9.31 19.77
C ILE A 17 -12.00 -8.99 19.07
N THR A 18 -11.86 -9.42 17.82
CA THR A 18 -10.89 -8.82 16.91
C THR A 18 -11.36 -7.38 16.70
N LEU A 19 -10.80 -6.46 17.50
CA LEU A 19 -10.85 -5.04 17.17
C LEU A 19 -10.18 -4.93 15.80
N ALA A 20 -10.99 -4.71 14.76
CA ALA A 20 -10.48 -4.31 13.46
C ALA A 20 -9.68 -3.03 13.70
N GLN A 21 -8.36 -3.10 13.54
CA GLN A 21 -7.49 -1.95 13.72
C GLN A 21 -7.94 -0.88 12.72
N GLU A 22 -8.31 0.30 13.23
CA GLU A 22 -8.73 1.41 12.37
C GLU A 22 -7.59 1.79 11.44
N VAL A 23 -7.86 1.83 10.13
CA VAL A 23 -6.90 2.35 9.15
C VAL A 23 -6.75 3.84 9.42
N THR A 24 -5.52 4.34 9.45
CA THR A 24 -5.24 5.76 9.66
C THR A 24 -4.53 6.32 8.42
N PRO A 25 -4.46 7.65 8.24
CA PRO A 25 -3.68 8.24 7.15
C PRO A 25 -2.17 7.95 7.21
N LYS A 26 -1.68 7.41 8.33
CA LYS A 26 -0.27 7.03 8.57
C LYS A 26 0.00 5.54 8.44
N THR A 27 -1.01 4.76 8.05
CA THR A 27 -0.88 3.30 7.94
C THR A 27 -1.32 2.82 6.58
N ILE A 28 -0.68 1.75 6.14
CA ILE A 28 -1.06 1.01 4.94
C ILE A 28 -1.54 -0.38 5.36
N VAL A 29 -2.51 -0.94 4.67
CA VAL A 29 -2.99 -2.30 4.89
C VAL A 29 -2.70 -3.15 3.67
N VAL A 30 -1.94 -4.23 3.84
CA VAL A 30 -1.70 -5.23 2.81
C VAL A 30 -2.67 -6.40 3.00
N LYS A 31 -3.46 -6.72 1.97
CA LYS A 31 -4.39 -7.86 1.99
C LYS A 31 -4.05 -8.92 0.95
N GLN A 32 -4.03 -10.17 1.36
CA GLN A 32 -3.84 -11.34 0.49
C GLN A 32 -4.72 -12.51 0.98
N GLY A 33 -5.81 -12.77 0.26
CA GLY A 33 -6.84 -13.71 0.72
C GLY A 33 -7.44 -13.27 2.06
N GLU A 34 -7.45 -14.17 3.05
CA GLU A 34 -7.90 -13.87 4.42
C GLU A 34 -6.83 -13.15 5.26
N LYS A 35 -5.59 -13.07 4.78
CA LYS A 35 -4.49 -12.44 5.50
C LYS A 35 -4.57 -10.92 5.35
N THR A 36 -4.57 -10.22 6.49
CA THR A 36 -4.46 -8.77 6.58
C THR A 36 -3.22 -8.42 7.39
N LEU A 37 -2.37 -7.55 6.84
CA LEU A 37 -1.17 -7.02 7.49
C LEU A 37 -1.28 -5.50 7.56
N VAL A 38 -1.09 -4.94 8.75
CA VAL A 38 -0.96 -3.49 8.92
C VAL A 38 0.52 -3.13 8.83
N ILE A 39 0.81 -2.13 8.02
CA ILE A 39 2.11 -1.48 7.92
C ILE A 39 2.01 -0.16 8.67
N ASP A 40 2.65 -0.10 9.84
CA ASP A 40 2.67 1.06 10.73
C ASP A 40 4.10 1.51 11.08
N GLN A 41 5.11 0.84 10.52
CA GLN A 41 6.51 1.21 10.62
C GLN A 41 6.98 1.88 9.33
N LYS A 42 7.95 2.80 9.45
CA LYS A 42 8.61 3.45 8.30
C LYS A 42 9.29 2.46 7.37
N THR A 43 9.85 1.38 7.92
CA THR A 43 10.38 0.26 7.14
C THR A 43 9.87 -1.03 7.76
N GLN A 44 9.24 -1.89 6.96
CA GLN A 44 8.66 -3.14 7.45
C GLN A 44 8.90 -4.29 6.47
N ASN A 45 9.36 -5.42 7.00
CA ASN A 45 9.47 -6.66 6.23
C ASN A 45 8.16 -7.43 6.29
N ILE A 46 7.68 -7.89 5.14
CA ILE A 46 6.51 -8.77 5.06
C ILE A 46 6.81 -9.96 4.16
N THR A 47 6.15 -11.07 4.48
CA THR A 47 6.20 -12.29 3.66
C THR A 47 4.82 -12.60 3.11
N LEU A 48 4.73 -12.72 1.78
CA LEU A 48 3.51 -13.02 1.03
C LEU A 48 3.65 -14.33 0.26
N LYS A 49 2.54 -14.94 -0.14
CA LYS A 49 2.54 -15.97 -1.18
C LYS A 49 2.71 -15.30 -2.55
N PRO A 50 3.24 -16.01 -3.57
CA PRO A 50 3.40 -15.48 -4.92
C PRO A 50 2.06 -15.46 -5.68
N GLU A 51 1.08 -14.74 -5.13
CA GLU A 51 -0.29 -14.60 -5.63
C GLU A 51 -0.74 -13.14 -5.48
N ARG A 52 -1.84 -12.77 -6.14
CA ARG A 52 -2.43 -11.42 -6.06
C ARG A 52 -2.53 -10.93 -4.62
N PHE A 53 -2.12 -9.70 -4.39
CA PHE A 53 -2.39 -8.98 -3.15
C PHE A 53 -2.87 -7.57 -3.45
N SER A 54 -3.29 -6.85 -2.42
CA SER A 54 -3.71 -5.46 -2.53
C SER A 54 -3.14 -4.61 -1.41
N ILE A 55 -3.06 -3.33 -1.68
CA ILE A 55 -2.61 -2.29 -0.77
C ILE A 55 -3.76 -1.32 -0.58
N GLU A 56 -4.22 -1.18 0.66
CA GLU A 56 -5.26 -0.25 1.06
C GLU A 56 -4.68 0.89 1.88
N PHE A 57 -5.15 2.11 1.64
CA PHE A 57 -4.67 3.30 2.31
C PHE A 57 -5.74 4.40 2.30
N LEU A 58 -5.59 5.36 3.21
CA LEU A 58 -6.43 6.56 3.25
C LEU A 58 -5.77 7.72 2.51
N ASN A 59 -6.56 8.42 1.70
CA ASN A 59 -6.16 9.72 1.13
C ASN A 59 -7.39 10.62 0.96
N LYS A 60 -7.18 11.94 0.86
CA LYS A 60 -8.26 12.88 0.56
C LYS A 60 -8.80 12.61 -0.85
N PRO A 61 -10.09 12.87 -1.10
CA PRO A 61 -10.65 12.79 -2.44
C PRO A 61 -10.01 13.83 -3.37
N TYR A 62 -9.81 13.47 -4.63
CA TYR A 62 -9.47 14.43 -5.68
C TYR A 62 -10.48 15.59 -5.71
N GLN A 63 -10.00 16.84 -5.73
CA GLN A 63 -10.87 18.02 -5.78
C GLN A 63 -10.64 18.81 -7.07
N ASP A 64 -11.23 18.32 -8.16
CA ASP A 64 -11.03 18.87 -9.52
C ASP A 64 -11.27 20.38 -9.61
N LYS A 65 -12.40 20.87 -9.06
CA LYS A 65 -12.75 22.30 -9.05
C LYS A 65 -11.70 23.18 -8.36
N LYS A 66 -10.94 22.62 -7.41
CA LYS A 66 -9.87 23.31 -6.68
C LYS A 66 -8.48 22.97 -7.19
N LYS A 67 -8.38 22.10 -8.21
CA LYS A 67 -7.11 21.58 -8.74
C LYS A 67 -6.22 20.93 -7.68
N LEU A 68 -6.83 20.29 -6.68
CA LEU A 68 -6.09 19.58 -5.64
C LEU A 68 -5.96 18.11 -6.03
N PHE A 69 -4.79 17.74 -6.55
CA PHE A 69 -4.48 16.40 -7.03
C PHE A 69 -3.93 15.52 -5.90
N TYR A 70 -4.83 14.89 -5.16
CA TYR A 70 -4.47 13.89 -4.16
C TYR A 70 -4.19 12.54 -4.83
N ALA A 71 -2.92 12.15 -4.82
CA ALA A 71 -2.45 10.88 -5.33
C ALA A 71 -1.36 10.31 -4.40
N ALA A 72 -1.32 8.99 -4.27
CA ALA A 72 -0.14 8.34 -3.71
C ALA A 72 0.91 8.14 -4.82
N LYS A 73 2.19 8.12 -4.43
CA LYS A 73 3.32 7.78 -5.30
C LYS A 73 3.93 6.48 -4.82
N ALA A 74 4.21 5.56 -5.74
CA ALA A 74 4.79 4.26 -5.43
C ALA A 74 5.95 3.94 -6.36
N MET A 75 7.16 3.80 -5.83
CA MET A 75 8.32 3.26 -6.54
C MET A 75 8.54 1.81 -6.10
N LEU A 76 8.81 0.92 -7.06
CA LEU A 76 9.03 -0.50 -6.82
C LEU A 76 10.36 -0.93 -7.45
N THR A 77 11.24 -1.52 -6.66
CA THR A 77 12.57 -2.00 -7.08
C THR A 77 12.89 -3.36 -6.47
N ASP A 78 13.81 -4.10 -7.08
CA ASP A 78 14.42 -5.32 -6.54
C ASP A 78 15.83 -5.06 -6.00
N ASN A 79 16.29 -3.81 -6.02
CA ASN A 79 17.58 -3.41 -5.49
C ASN A 79 17.62 -3.55 -3.97
N SER A 80 18.33 -4.59 -3.50
CA SER A 80 18.55 -4.85 -2.08
C SER A 80 19.21 -3.71 -1.28
N GLN A 81 19.83 -2.75 -1.96
CA GLN A 81 20.45 -1.59 -1.33
C GLN A 81 19.48 -0.41 -1.17
N PHE A 82 18.22 -0.54 -1.61
CA PHE A 82 17.25 0.53 -1.47
C PHE A 82 16.90 0.80 0.00
N VAL A 83 17.01 2.06 0.40
CA VAL A 83 16.82 2.54 1.77
C VAL A 83 15.76 3.64 1.83
N ASN A 84 15.18 3.82 3.01
CA ASN A 84 14.20 4.87 3.27
C ASN A 84 14.89 6.08 3.92
N GLU A 85 15.44 6.98 3.11
CA GLU A 85 16.21 8.14 3.57
C GLU A 85 15.75 9.49 3.01
N TYR A 86 14.58 9.53 2.36
CA TYR A 86 14.08 10.69 1.61
C TYR A 86 13.18 11.63 2.42
N GLU A 87 13.09 11.43 3.74
CA GLU A 87 12.27 12.28 4.63
C GLU A 87 12.74 13.74 4.58
N SER A 88 11.79 14.67 4.60
CA SER A 88 11.99 16.11 4.46
C SER A 88 12.56 16.58 3.12
N MET A 89 12.75 15.69 2.14
CA MET A 89 13.15 16.07 0.79
C MET A 89 11.94 16.46 -0.05
N SER A 90 12.16 17.39 -1.00
CA SER A 90 11.16 17.67 -2.03
C SER A 90 11.10 16.52 -3.04
N PHE A 91 9.92 16.24 -3.60
CA PHE A 91 9.79 15.29 -4.70
C PHE A 91 10.67 15.66 -5.91
N ASP A 92 10.90 16.95 -6.15
CA ASP A 92 11.73 17.43 -7.27
C ASP A 92 13.22 17.10 -7.08
N ASP A 93 13.67 16.92 -5.83
CA ASP A 93 15.06 16.58 -5.48
C ASP A 93 15.32 15.05 -5.46
N ILE A 94 14.27 14.24 -5.59
CA ILE A 94 14.34 12.78 -5.57
C ILE A 94 14.22 12.28 -7.01
N SER A 95 15.29 11.69 -7.55
CA SER A 95 15.38 11.31 -8.97
C SER A 95 14.14 10.59 -9.50
N PHE A 96 13.65 9.54 -8.81
CA PHE A 96 12.49 8.74 -9.23
C PHE A 96 11.11 9.38 -8.95
N PHE A 97 11.06 10.52 -8.26
CA PHE A 97 9.84 11.32 -8.07
C PHE A 97 9.87 12.67 -8.80
N SER A 98 10.99 13.00 -9.44
CA SER A 98 11.17 14.24 -10.17
C SER A 98 10.19 14.38 -11.34
N PRO A 99 9.89 15.61 -11.80
CA PRO A 99 8.96 15.84 -12.89
C PRO A 99 9.31 15.02 -14.15
N GLY A 100 8.32 14.33 -14.70
CA GLY A 100 8.48 13.49 -15.91
C GLY A 100 8.82 12.02 -15.65
N THR A 101 9.03 11.62 -14.39
CA THR A 101 9.37 10.22 -14.03
C THR A 101 8.16 9.35 -13.67
N GLY A 102 6.96 9.92 -13.70
CA GLY A 102 5.74 9.18 -13.46
C GLY A 102 5.39 8.27 -14.63
N PHE A 103 5.22 6.98 -14.37
CA PHE A 103 4.88 6.02 -15.40
C PHE A 103 3.45 6.23 -15.91
N ALA A 104 3.31 6.44 -17.22
CA ALA A 104 2.03 6.53 -17.90
C ALA A 104 1.54 5.15 -18.35
N ALA A 105 1.25 4.27 -17.39
CA ALA A 105 0.58 3.00 -17.68
C ALA A 105 -0.73 3.27 -18.46
N PRO A 106 -0.93 2.65 -19.64
CA PRO A 106 -2.21 2.73 -20.33
C PRO A 106 -3.31 2.25 -19.40
N PHE A 107 -4.45 2.95 -19.46
CA PHE A 107 -5.68 2.47 -18.87
C PHE A 107 -5.89 1.01 -19.35
N ASP A 108 -6.28 0.14 -18.42
CA ASP A 108 -6.67 -1.27 -18.67
C ASP A 108 -5.54 -2.31 -18.70
N LYS A 109 -4.31 -1.97 -19.12
CA LYS A 109 -3.26 -2.99 -19.35
C LYS A 109 -2.24 -3.14 -18.23
N ASN A 110 -1.82 -2.07 -17.55
CA ASN A 110 -0.72 -2.17 -16.58
C ASN A 110 -1.10 -1.77 -15.15
N GLN A 111 -2.39 -1.56 -14.85
CA GLN A 111 -2.83 -1.10 -13.53
C GLN A 111 -2.51 -2.09 -12.40
N PHE A 112 -2.47 -3.38 -12.73
CA PHE A 112 -2.14 -4.48 -11.81
C PHE A 112 -0.66 -4.91 -11.84
N PHE A 113 0.13 -4.37 -12.77
CA PHE A 113 1.53 -4.73 -13.02
C PHE A 113 2.40 -3.46 -13.03
N PRO A 114 2.70 -2.85 -11.86
CA PRO A 114 3.62 -1.72 -11.78
C PRO A 114 4.95 -2.01 -12.47
N PHE A 115 5.55 -0.98 -13.06
CA PHE A 115 6.94 -1.04 -13.50
C PHE A 115 7.86 -1.26 -12.31
N LEU A 116 8.73 -2.25 -12.42
CA LEU A 116 9.89 -2.45 -11.55
C LEU A 116 11.01 -1.55 -12.07
N SER A 117 11.29 -0.44 -11.40
CA SER A 117 12.27 0.54 -11.86
C SER A 117 12.63 1.53 -10.75
N GLU A 118 13.92 1.89 -10.69
CA GLU A 118 14.44 2.98 -9.84
C GLU A 118 14.47 4.33 -10.56
N GLU A 119 13.99 4.40 -11.80
CA GLU A 119 14.00 5.63 -12.60
C GLU A 119 12.69 6.43 -12.49
N GLY A 120 11.66 5.84 -11.85
CA GLY A 120 10.34 6.46 -11.81
C GLY A 120 9.39 5.84 -10.82
N HIS A 121 8.13 6.24 -10.91
CA HIS A 121 7.10 5.84 -9.96
C HIS A 121 5.72 5.72 -10.59
N GLN A 122 4.85 4.98 -9.90
CA GLN A 122 3.43 4.92 -10.21
C GLN A 122 2.69 6.07 -9.52
N TYR A 123 1.84 6.77 -10.26
CA TYR A 123 0.80 7.63 -9.67
C TYR A 123 -0.45 6.79 -9.36
N LEU A 124 -0.92 6.87 -8.12
CA LEU A 124 -2.09 6.16 -7.64
C LEU A 124 -3.16 7.18 -7.27
N TYR A 125 -4.11 7.40 -8.17
CA TYR A 125 -5.15 8.40 -8.01
C TYR A 125 -6.54 7.86 -8.37
N TYR A 126 -7.57 8.56 -7.89
CA TYR A 126 -8.96 8.32 -8.25
C TYR A 126 -9.65 9.66 -8.48
N ALA A 127 -9.93 9.99 -9.73
CA ALA A 127 -10.70 11.18 -10.08
C ALA A 127 -12.18 10.84 -10.33
N SER A 128 -12.45 9.71 -10.98
CA SER A 128 -13.79 9.19 -11.25
C SER A 128 -13.75 7.70 -11.59
N ASN A 129 -14.91 7.07 -11.79
CA ASN A 129 -14.99 5.68 -12.26
C ASN A 129 -14.35 5.46 -13.64
N SER A 130 -14.21 6.51 -14.45
CA SER A 130 -13.60 6.45 -15.78
C SER A 130 -12.17 7.02 -15.82
N ASP A 131 -11.67 7.53 -14.68
CA ASP A 131 -10.35 8.14 -14.57
C ASP A 131 -9.75 7.88 -13.18
N HIS A 132 -9.01 6.78 -13.06
CA HIS A 132 -8.43 6.25 -11.84
C HIS A 132 -7.32 5.25 -12.15
N ARG A 133 -6.44 5.03 -11.18
CA ARG A 133 -5.42 3.96 -11.17
C ARG A 133 -5.50 3.05 -9.95
N ILE A 134 -6.43 3.35 -9.06
CA ILE A 134 -6.76 2.57 -7.87
C ILE A 134 -8.28 2.54 -7.74
N ASN A 135 -8.81 1.62 -6.94
CA ASN A 135 -10.25 1.55 -6.67
C ASN A 135 -10.57 2.34 -5.41
N LYS A 136 -11.70 3.04 -5.39
CA LYS A 136 -12.30 3.54 -4.15
C LYS A 136 -13.20 2.47 -3.56
N ILE A 137 -12.85 1.96 -2.38
CA ILE A 137 -13.55 0.84 -1.73
C ILE A 137 -14.39 1.28 -0.53
N GLY A 138 -14.26 2.53 -0.09
CA GLY A 138 -15.01 3.04 1.03
C GLY A 138 -14.67 4.47 1.40
N LYS A 139 -15.10 4.85 2.60
CA LYS A 139 -14.88 6.17 3.18
C LYS A 139 -14.83 6.07 4.69
N GLN A 140 -13.93 6.82 5.33
CA GLN A 140 -13.79 6.95 6.78
C GLN A 140 -13.68 8.43 7.15
N LYS A 141 -14.73 8.99 7.75
CA LYS A 141 -14.85 10.43 8.04
C LYS A 141 -14.60 11.28 6.77
N GLU A 142 -13.58 12.14 6.75
CA GLU A 142 -13.17 12.95 5.61
C GLU A 142 -12.29 12.24 4.57
N TRP A 143 -11.83 11.01 4.86
CA TRP A 143 -10.91 10.25 4.04
C TRP A 143 -11.63 9.24 3.15
N ASP A 144 -11.18 9.09 1.91
CA ASP A 144 -11.57 7.96 1.07
C ASP A 144 -10.62 6.78 1.32
N ILE A 145 -11.17 5.56 1.28
CA ILE A 145 -10.39 4.33 1.37
C ILE A 145 -10.12 3.87 -0.05
N TYR A 146 -8.85 3.82 -0.43
CA TYR A 146 -8.42 3.36 -1.74
C TYR A 146 -7.75 1.99 -1.67
N GLN A 147 -7.82 1.25 -2.77
CA GLN A 147 -7.20 -0.05 -2.94
C GLN A 147 -6.44 -0.12 -4.26
N TRP A 148 -5.16 -0.47 -4.17
CA TRP A 148 -4.32 -0.79 -5.31
C TRP A 148 -4.11 -2.31 -5.38
N ASN A 149 -4.52 -2.92 -6.49
CA ASN A 149 -4.41 -4.37 -6.70
C ASN A 149 -3.13 -4.69 -7.48
N LEU A 150 -2.44 -5.75 -7.08
CA LEU A 150 -1.10 -6.11 -7.55
C LEU A 150 -1.04 -7.59 -7.91
N ASP A 151 -0.84 -7.87 -9.20
CA ASP A 151 -0.80 -9.22 -9.78
C ASP A 151 0.62 -9.64 -10.18
N GLY A 152 1.50 -8.67 -10.35
CA GLY A 152 2.86 -8.86 -10.83
C GLY A 152 3.62 -7.54 -10.95
N VAL A 153 4.67 -7.58 -11.75
CA VAL A 153 5.44 -6.40 -12.19
C VAL A 153 5.56 -6.37 -13.70
N THR A 154 5.84 -5.18 -14.24
CA THR A 154 6.35 -5.00 -15.58
C THR A 154 7.87 -4.86 -15.54
N ILE A 155 8.60 -5.71 -16.28
CA ILE A 155 10.05 -5.65 -16.47
C ILE A 155 10.34 -5.64 -17.97
N ASP A 156 11.09 -4.65 -18.46
CA ASP A 156 11.42 -4.49 -19.88
C ASP A 156 10.18 -4.57 -20.81
N GLY A 157 9.05 -4.04 -20.34
CA GLY A 157 7.78 -4.04 -21.06
C GLY A 157 7.00 -5.37 -20.99
N ASN A 158 7.49 -6.38 -20.27
CA ASN A 158 6.81 -7.66 -20.08
C ASN A 158 6.14 -7.73 -18.71
N GLU A 159 4.87 -8.11 -18.68
CA GLU A 159 4.14 -8.43 -17.45
C GLU A 159 4.59 -9.79 -16.92
N ILE A 160 5.09 -9.80 -15.68
CA ILE A 160 5.52 -11.00 -14.96
C ILE A 160 4.66 -11.10 -13.71
N LYS A 161 3.83 -12.13 -13.64
CA LYS A 161 3.01 -12.41 -12.46
C LYS A 161 3.86 -12.82 -11.26
N TRP A 162 3.32 -12.62 -10.06
CA TRP A 162 4.00 -13.07 -8.82
C TRP A 162 4.34 -14.56 -8.81
N GLU A 163 3.47 -15.41 -9.38
CA GLU A 163 3.70 -16.85 -9.49
C GLU A 163 4.95 -17.22 -10.29
N ASP A 164 5.35 -16.35 -11.22
CA ASP A 164 6.49 -16.51 -12.12
C ASP A 164 7.68 -15.60 -11.73
N TYR A 165 7.49 -14.68 -10.79
CA TYR A 165 8.54 -13.81 -10.30
C TYR A 165 9.58 -14.63 -9.51
N ARG A 166 10.80 -14.72 -10.04
CA ARG A 166 11.91 -15.50 -9.45
C ARG A 166 12.96 -14.64 -8.75
N ILE A 167 12.88 -13.34 -8.94
CA ILE A 167 13.80 -12.37 -8.35
C ILE A 167 13.42 -12.23 -6.86
N GLY A 168 14.42 -12.11 -6.00
CA GLY A 168 14.31 -12.35 -4.56
C GLY A 168 13.30 -11.47 -3.81
N GLU A 169 13.77 -10.35 -3.28
CA GLU A 169 12.97 -9.41 -2.50
C GLU A 169 12.53 -8.24 -3.36
N LEU A 170 11.37 -7.67 -3.03
CA LEU A 170 10.86 -6.43 -3.61
C LEU A 170 10.86 -5.34 -2.55
N TYR A 171 11.12 -4.12 -2.98
CA TYR A 171 11.19 -2.92 -2.16
C TYR A 171 10.18 -1.93 -2.72
N LEU A 172 9.07 -1.77 -2.00
CA LEU A 172 8.03 -0.81 -2.34
C LEU A 172 8.19 0.43 -1.48
N TYR A 173 8.57 1.54 -2.09
CA TYR A 173 8.54 2.85 -1.45
C TYR A 173 7.23 3.55 -1.77
N PHE A 174 6.41 3.76 -0.76
CA PHE A 174 5.04 4.26 -0.89
C PHE A 174 4.89 5.57 -0.14
N VAL A 175 4.37 6.60 -0.81
CA VAL A 175 4.22 7.95 -0.23
C VAL A 175 2.82 8.49 -0.50
N VAL A 176 2.19 9.10 0.50
CA VAL A 176 0.93 9.84 0.39
C VAL A 176 1.14 11.26 0.91
N ASP A 177 1.30 12.22 0.01
CA ASP A 177 1.37 13.65 0.37
C ASP A 177 -0.03 14.16 0.74
N GLN A 178 -0.28 14.30 2.05
CA GLN A 178 -1.59 14.59 2.62
C GLN A 178 -1.91 16.10 2.58
N ASN A 179 -0.91 16.95 2.45
CA ASN A 179 -1.02 18.40 2.50
C ASN A 179 -0.69 19.10 1.16
N LEU A 180 -0.22 18.35 0.17
CA LEU A 180 0.17 18.78 -1.17
C LEU A 180 1.32 19.81 -1.17
N ASN A 181 2.25 19.68 -0.22
CA ASN A 181 3.43 20.57 -0.13
C ASN A 181 4.61 20.11 -1.01
N ASN A 182 4.50 18.94 -1.65
CA ASN A 182 5.55 18.30 -2.45
C ASN A 182 6.84 17.96 -1.66
N ILE A 183 6.72 17.73 -0.36
CA ILE A 183 7.79 17.32 0.56
C ILE A 183 7.36 16.00 1.22
N ILE A 184 8.29 15.09 1.42
CA ILE A 184 8.00 13.84 2.14
C ILE A 184 7.99 14.11 3.64
N ASP A 185 6.82 14.26 4.24
CA ASP A 185 6.71 14.41 5.69
C ASP A 185 6.98 13.07 6.43
N PRO A 186 7.40 13.11 7.72
CA PRO A 186 7.82 11.91 8.46
C PRO A 186 6.77 10.79 8.55
N ASP A 187 5.48 11.13 8.47
CA ASP A 187 4.35 10.22 8.63
C ASP A 187 3.67 9.85 7.29
N GLU A 188 4.24 10.27 6.16
CA GLU A 188 3.62 10.14 4.83
C GLU A 188 4.19 9.02 3.99
N HIS A 189 5.18 8.28 4.49
CA HIS A 189 5.93 7.33 3.69
C HIS A 189 6.24 6.02 4.40
N HIS A 190 6.32 4.94 3.61
CA HIS A 190 6.70 3.61 4.07
C HIS A 190 7.58 2.91 3.04
N LEU A 191 8.60 2.20 3.52
CA LEU A 191 9.32 1.20 2.76
C LEU A 191 8.86 -0.20 3.17
N ILE A 192 8.20 -0.90 2.26
CA ILE A 192 7.74 -2.27 2.47
C ILE A 192 8.71 -3.20 1.74
N ARG A 193 9.39 -4.07 2.49
CA ARG A 193 10.27 -5.10 1.95
C ARG A 193 9.49 -6.41 1.87
N ILE A 194 9.23 -6.88 0.65
CA ILE A 194 8.34 -7.99 0.37
C ILE A 194 9.17 -9.19 -0.07
N THR A 195 9.05 -10.29 0.66
CA THR A 195 9.58 -11.60 0.24
C THR A 195 8.44 -12.54 -0.12
N PHE A 196 8.53 -13.22 -1.26
CA PHE A 196 7.57 -14.27 -1.61
C PHE A 196 7.99 -15.64 -1.07
N LYS A 197 7.03 -16.38 -0.51
CA LYS A 197 7.23 -17.78 -0.10
C LYS A 197 7.43 -18.65 -1.34
N LYS A 198 8.56 -19.34 -1.41
CA LYS A 198 8.83 -20.36 -2.42
C LYS A 198 8.12 -21.65 -2.11
#